data_AF-A0A7X9DDP4-F1
#
_entry.id   AF-A0A7X9DDP4-F1
#
_cell.length_a   1.000
_cell.length_b   1.000
_cell.length_c   1.000
_cell.angle_alpha   90.00
_cell.angle_beta   90.00
_cell.angle_gamma   90.00
#
_symmetry.space_group_name_H-M   'P 1'
#
loop_
_entity.id
_entity.type
_entity.pdbx_description
1 polymer ?
#
loop_
_entity_poly.entity_id
_entity_poly.type
_entity_poly.pdbx_seq_one_letter_code
_entity_poly.pdbx_strand_id
1 'polypeptide(L)'
;FVELIDPEPLDNDTSKKIFDYFKSRNEPIDVIEITNLFPELISIVFESYYHNINLYEKLSMYFKAGLSGSADSWRLALYFTELLMKFEPTIASSQHIGDFQTYNLNYCIRKLNALGEKFLLEDTTVMYLIKRRNKAYEGKPKDKEFEKLVELWQFNVKERPF
;
A
#
# COMPACT_ATOMS: atom_id res chain seq x y z
N PHE A 1 16.73 -4.09 6.38
CA PHE A 1 15.62 -4.63 5.58
C PHE A 1 14.39 -4.72 6.49
N VAL A 2 13.23 -4.21 6.07
CA VAL A 2 11.97 -4.35 6.81
C VAL A 2 11.11 -5.36 6.06
N GLU A 3 10.68 -6.43 6.73
CA GLU A 3 9.78 -7.41 6.12
C GLU A 3 8.42 -6.78 5.82
N LEU A 4 7.94 -6.97 4.59
CA LEU A 4 6.68 -6.41 4.11
C LEU A 4 5.54 -7.39 4.39
N ILE A 5 4.75 -7.10 5.42
CA ILE A 5 3.59 -7.91 5.83
C ILE A 5 2.35 -7.47 5.06
N ASP A 6 1.88 -8.32 4.14
CA ASP A 6 0.64 -8.04 3.41
C ASP A 6 -0.58 -8.07 4.33
N PRO A 7 -1.61 -7.27 4.04
CA PRO A 7 -2.87 -7.34 4.73
C PRO A 7 -3.68 -8.56 4.26
N GLU A 8 -4.46 -9.09 5.20
CA GLU A 8 -5.53 -10.03 4.89
C GLU A 8 -6.78 -9.27 4.42
N PRO A 9 -7.59 -9.85 3.52
CA PRO A 9 -8.89 -9.29 3.18
C PRO A 9 -9.80 -9.25 4.42
N LEU A 10 -10.85 -8.43 4.35
CA LEU A 10 -11.91 -8.46 5.34
C LEU A 10 -12.62 -9.82 5.32
N ASP A 11 -13.27 -10.18 6.42
CA ASP A 11 -14.07 -11.41 6.49
C ASP A 11 -15.44 -11.24 5.81
N ASN A 12 -15.41 -10.90 4.52
CA ASN A 12 -16.57 -10.86 3.63
C ASN A 12 -16.18 -11.29 2.22
N ASP A 13 -17.16 -11.77 1.45
CA ASP A 13 -16.93 -12.33 0.12
C ASP A 13 -16.40 -11.30 -0.88
N THR A 14 -16.84 -10.04 -0.77
CA THR A 14 -16.43 -8.98 -1.70
C THR A 14 -14.95 -8.67 -1.58
N SER A 15 -14.46 -8.43 -0.36
CA SER A 15 -13.04 -8.14 -0.10
C SER A 15 -12.15 -9.31 -0.51
N LYS A 16 -12.56 -10.55 -0.21
CA LYS A 16 -11.84 -11.77 -0.63
C LYS A 16 -11.73 -11.85 -2.16
N LYS A 17 -12.85 -11.67 -2.89
CA LYS A 17 -12.85 -11.69 -4.37
C LYS A 17 -11.97 -10.61 -4.97
N ILE A 18 -11.99 -9.40 -4.43
CA ILE A 18 -11.12 -8.30 -4.87
C ILE A 18 -9.66 -8.70 -4.68
N PHE A 19 -9.27 -9.09 -3.46
CA PHE A 19 -7.90 -9.46 -3.16
C PHE A 19 -7.41 -10.63 -4.01
N ASP A 20 -8.22 -11.68 -4.15
CA ASP A 20 -7.89 -12.86 -4.96
C ASP A 20 -7.70 -12.50 -6.44
N TYR A 21 -8.58 -11.65 -6.99
CA TYR A 21 -8.47 -11.21 -8.37
C TYR A 21 -7.13 -10.51 -8.64
N PHE A 22 -6.78 -9.49 -7.85
CA PHE A 22 -5.54 -8.72 -8.09
C PHE A 22 -4.28 -9.52 -7.72
N LYS A 23 -4.31 -10.29 -6.62
CA LYS A 23 -3.18 -11.14 -6.21
C LYS A 23 -2.88 -12.22 -7.23
N SER A 24 -3.89 -12.89 -7.77
CA SER A 24 -3.69 -13.97 -8.77
C SER A 24 -3.06 -13.47 -10.08
N ARG A 25 -3.25 -12.19 -10.40
CA ARG A 25 -2.67 -11.52 -11.57
C ARG A 25 -1.34 -10.84 -11.28
N ASN A 26 -0.91 -10.83 -10.02
CA ASN A 26 0.25 -10.07 -9.56
C ASN A 26 0.13 -8.59 -9.97
N GLU A 27 -1.01 -7.97 -9.65
CA GLU A 27 -1.36 -6.59 -9.95
C GLU A 27 -1.68 -5.82 -8.65
N PRO A 28 -1.49 -4.48 -8.61
CA PRO A 28 -1.96 -3.67 -7.49
C PRO A 28 -3.50 -3.60 -7.49
N ILE A 29 -4.11 -3.44 -6.31
CA ILE A 29 -5.55 -3.26 -6.17
C ILE A 29 -5.91 -1.82 -6.55
N ASP A 30 -6.44 -1.66 -7.77
CA ASP A 30 -6.82 -0.37 -8.34
C ASP A 30 -8.30 -0.07 -8.05
N VAL A 31 -8.57 1.01 -7.30
CA VAL A 31 -9.92 1.45 -6.92
C VAL A 31 -10.79 1.77 -8.14
N ILE A 32 -10.20 2.34 -9.19
CA ILE A 32 -10.94 2.64 -10.43
C ILE A 32 -11.31 1.34 -11.13
N GLU A 33 -10.37 0.40 -11.20
CA GLU A 33 -10.61 -0.91 -11.82
C GLU A 33 -11.61 -1.76 -11.03
N ILE A 34 -11.63 -1.65 -9.69
CA ILE A 34 -12.65 -2.30 -8.85
C ILE A 34 -14.06 -1.93 -9.32
N THR A 35 -14.31 -0.68 -9.70
CA THR A 35 -15.66 -0.27 -10.14
C THR A 35 -16.08 -0.86 -11.49
N ASN A 36 -15.11 -1.25 -12.34
CA ASN A 36 -15.37 -1.98 -13.57
C ASN A 36 -15.65 -3.46 -13.31
N LEU A 37 -14.94 -4.07 -12.35
CA LEU A 37 -15.01 -5.49 -12.03
C LEU A 37 -16.17 -5.85 -11.09
N PHE A 38 -16.53 -4.92 -10.20
CA PHE A 38 -17.56 -5.04 -9.18
C PHE A 38 -18.49 -3.82 -9.26
N PRO A 39 -19.37 -3.73 -10.28
CA PRO A 39 -20.22 -2.56 -10.51
C PRO A 39 -21.13 -2.22 -9.32
N GLU A 40 -21.47 -3.19 -8.47
CA GLU A 40 -22.21 -2.98 -7.23
C GLU A 40 -21.50 -2.03 -6.24
N LEU A 41 -20.18 -1.86 -6.37
CA LEU A 41 -19.38 -0.97 -5.53
C LEU A 41 -19.26 0.45 -6.07
N ILE A 42 -19.81 0.75 -7.26
CA ILE A 42 -19.69 2.08 -7.89
C ILE A 42 -20.13 3.18 -6.90
N SER A 43 -21.35 3.12 -6.38
CA SER A 43 -21.88 4.19 -5.51
C SER A 43 -21.00 4.40 -4.28
N ILE A 44 -20.68 3.32 -3.56
CA ILE A 44 -19.93 3.41 -2.31
C ILE A 44 -18.49 3.87 -2.54
N VAL A 45 -17.85 3.48 -3.64
CA VAL A 45 -16.51 3.95 -4.02
C VAL A 45 -16.54 5.45 -4.33
N PHE A 46 -17.45 5.90 -5.19
CA PHE A 46 -17.52 7.32 -5.55
C PHE A 46 -17.89 8.19 -4.35
N GLU A 47 -18.80 7.76 -3.49
CA GLU A 47 -19.13 8.48 -2.25
C GLU A 47 -17.95 8.52 -1.27
N SER A 48 -17.27 7.39 -1.06
CA SER A 48 -16.15 7.28 -0.10
C SER A 48 -14.91 8.05 -0.55
N TYR A 49 -14.68 8.14 -1.86
CA TYR A 49 -13.47 8.71 -2.43
C TYR A 49 -13.69 10.01 -3.20
N TYR A 50 -14.89 10.60 -3.14
CA TYR A 50 -15.28 11.79 -3.89
C TYR A 50 -14.22 12.90 -3.89
N HIS A 51 -13.71 13.26 -2.71
CA HIS A 51 -12.73 14.35 -2.58
C HIS A 51 -11.37 14.07 -3.23
N ASN A 52 -11.02 12.78 -3.38
CA ASN A 52 -9.71 12.34 -3.83
C ASN A 52 -9.79 11.50 -5.13
N ILE A 53 -10.94 11.44 -5.80
CA ILE A 53 -11.16 10.53 -6.93
C ILE A 53 -10.17 10.78 -8.07
N ASN A 54 -9.87 12.06 -8.36
CA ASN A 54 -8.88 12.45 -9.38
C ASN A 54 -7.46 11.95 -9.05
N LEU A 55 -7.13 11.77 -7.76
CA LEU A 55 -5.84 11.20 -7.34
C LEU A 55 -5.83 9.69 -7.54
N TYR A 56 -6.96 9.01 -7.30
CA TYR A 56 -7.13 7.59 -7.59
C TYR A 56 -7.10 7.30 -9.10
N GLU A 57 -7.68 8.16 -9.94
CA GLU A 57 -7.56 8.07 -11.40
C GLU A 57 -6.12 8.19 -11.87
N LYS A 58 -5.36 9.16 -11.33
CA LYS A 58 -3.92 9.28 -11.61
C LYS A 58 -3.15 8.05 -11.15
N LEU A 59 -3.45 7.52 -9.96
CA LEU A 59 -2.84 6.30 -9.47
C LEU A 59 -3.15 5.10 -10.39
N SER A 60 -4.39 4.96 -10.84
CA SER A 60 -4.81 3.96 -11.83
C SER A 60 -3.99 4.07 -13.12
N MET A 61 -3.80 5.29 -13.64
CA MET A 61 -2.95 5.52 -14.81
C MET A 61 -1.50 5.08 -14.58
N TYR A 62 -0.92 5.38 -13.41
CA TYR A 62 0.44 4.97 -13.09
C TYR A 62 0.57 3.45 -12.88
N PHE A 63 -0.42 2.80 -12.29
CA PHE A 63 -0.46 1.34 -12.23
C PHE A 63 -0.50 0.72 -13.62
N LYS A 64 -1.38 1.20 -14.51
CA LYS A 64 -1.50 0.70 -15.89
C LYS A 64 -0.21 0.90 -16.68
N ALA A 65 0.42 2.08 -16.56
CA ALA A 65 1.71 2.35 -17.20
C ALA A 65 2.86 1.53 -16.60
N GLY A 66 2.85 1.31 -15.27
CA GLY A 66 3.83 0.46 -14.60
C GLY A 66 3.72 -1.00 -15.05
N LEU A 67 2.50 -1.52 -15.19
CA LEU A 67 2.21 -2.86 -15.69
C LEU A 67 2.61 -3.02 -17.17
N SER A 68 2.57 -1.95 -17.97
CA SER A 68 3.07 -1.95 -19.35
C SER A 68 4.59 -1.76 -19.47
N GLY A 69 5.32 -1.65 -18.35
CA GLY A 69 6.79 -1.64 -18.31
C GLY A 69 7.44 -0.31 -17.95
N SER A 70 6.67 0.73 -17.59
CA SER A 70 7.24 2.02 -17.17
C SER A 70 7.75 1.98 -15.74
N ALA A 71 9.07 1.93 -15.55
CA ALA A 71 9.71 1.96 -14.23
C ALA A 71 9.42 3.26 -13.46
N ASP A 72 9.45 4.42 -14.12
CA ASP A 72 9.15 5.71 -13.48
C ASP A 72 7.71 5.79 -12.98
N SER A 73 6.77 5.12 -13.67
CA SER A 73 5.39 5.05 -13.21
C SER A 73 5.25 4.29 -11.90
N TRP A 74 6.12 3.32 -11.58
CA TRP A 74 6.11 2.68 -10.26
C TRP A 74 6.56 3.61 -9.14
N ARG A 75 7.49 4.52 -9.39
CA ARG A 75 7.89 5.54 -8.39
C ARG A 75 6.76 6.53 -8.14
N LEU A 76 6.07 6.97 -9.20
CA LEU A 76 4.91 7.84 -9.08
C LEU A 76 3.74 7.12 -8.39
N ALA A 77 3.50 5.85 -8.72
CA ALA A 77 2.50 5.02 -8.05
C ALA A 77 2.79 4.90 -6.55
N LEU A 78 4.04 4.63 -6.17
CA LEU A 78 4.47 4.59 -4.76
C LEU A 78 4.16 5.91 -4.04
N TYR A 79 4.53 7.04 -4.63
CA TYR A 79 4.26 8.37 -4.06
C TYR A 79 2.76 8.62 -3.85
N PHE A 80 1.93 8.32 -4.86
CA PHE A 80 0.48 8.48 -4.75
C PHE A 80 -0.13 7.51 -3.74
N THR A 81 0.37 6.29 -3.62
CA THR A 81 -0.04 5.34 -2.58
C THR A 81 0.27 5.87 -1.18
N GLU A 82 1.47 6.42 -0.94
CA GLU A 82 1.82 7.02 0.36
C GLU A 82 0.93 8.24 0.69
N LEU A 83 0.63 9.07 -0.31
CA LEU A 83 -0.29 10.20 -0.16
C LEU A 83 -1.71 9.72 0.18
N LEU A 84 -2.24 8.77 -0.59
CA LEU A 84 -3.63 8.34 -0.49
C LEU A 84 -3.91 7.52 0.78
N MET A 85 -2.93 6.77 1.25
CA MET A 85 -3.01 6.03 2.52
C MET A 85 -3.30 6.95 3.73
N LYS A 86 -2.95 8.23 3.67
CA LYS A 86 -3.24 9.21 4.73
C LYS A 86 -4.73 9.52 4.89
N PHE A 87 -5.55 9.18 3.88
CA PHE A 87 -6.99 9.38 3.89
C PHE A 87 -7.77 8.09 4.15
N GLU A 88 -7.09 6.99 4.47
CA GLU A 88 -7.70 5.74 4.88
C GLU A 88 -7.79 5.62 6.42
N PRO A 89 -8.75 4.83 6.96
CA PRO A 89 -9.78 4.08 6.23
C PRO A 89 -10.98 4.95 5.82
N THR A 90 -11.64 4.60 4.71
CA THR A 90 -12.95 5.09 4.29
C THR A 90 -14.05 4.06 4.53
N ILE A 91 -15.31 4.39 4.24
CA ILE A 91 -16.42 3.42 4.33
C ILE A 91 -16.19 2.27 3.34
N ALA A 92 -15.81 2.57 2.09
CA ALA A 92 -15.49 1.56 1.09
C ALA A 92 -14.39 0.60 1.56
N SER A 93 -13.28 1.11 2.10
CA SER A 93 -12.17 0.24 2.54
C SER A 93 -12.45 -0.52 3.83
N SER A 94 -13.16 0.08 4.79
CA SER A 94 -13.48 -0.58 6.05
C SER A 94 -14.56 -1.66 5.95
N GLN A 95 -15.45 -1.57 4.97
CA GLN A 95 -16.61 -2.48 4.87
C GLN A 95 -16.57 -3.41 3.66
N HIS A 96 -15.93 -3.01 2.55
CA HIS A 96 -16.05 -3.74 1.27
C HIS A 96 -14.72 -4.16 0.67
N ILE A 97 -13.73 -3.27 0.66
CA ILE A 97 -12.47 -3.51 -0.08
C ILE A 97 -11.42 -4.15 0.82
N GLY A 98 -11.21 -3.63 2.03
CA GLY A 98 -10.11 -4.01 2.93
C GLY A 98 -8.92 -3.05 2.87
N ASP A 99 -7.82 -3.42 3.52
CA ASP A 99 -6.58 -2.60 3.60
C ASP A 99 -5.77 -2.68 2.29
N PHE A 100 -6.37 -2.27 1.18
CA PHE A 100 -5.75 -2.36 -0.14
C PHE A 100 -4.54 -1.41 -0.29
N GLN A 101 -4.50 -0.28 0.45
CA GLN A 101 -3.37 0.65 0.38
C GLN A 101 -2.08 0.02 0.92
N THR A 102 -2.14 -0.76 2.00
CA THR A 102 -0.96 -1.49 2.48
C THR A 102 -0.51 -2.55 1.47
N TYR A 103 -1.46 -3.27 0.88
CA TYR A 103 -1.14 -4.22 -0.20
C TYR A 103 -0.42 -3.52 -1.36
N ASN A 104 -0.96 -2.38 -1.81
CA ASN A 104 -0.37 -1.59 -2.89
C ASN A 104 1.01 -1.02 -2.53
N LEU A 105 1.19 -0.54 -1.31
CA LEU A 105 2.48 -0.06 -0.81
C LEU A 105 3.54 -1.17 -0.90
N ASN A 106 3.23 -2.33 -0.34
CA ASN A 106 4.12 -3.49 -0.38
C ASN A 106 4.40 -3.94 -1.82
N TYR A 107 3.36 -3.95 -2.67
CA TYR A 107 3.49 -4.30 -4.08
C TYR A 107 4.45 -3.35 -4.81
N CYS A 108 4.28 -2.03 -4.69
CA CYS A 108 5.15 -1.02 -5.30
C CYS A 108 6.60 -1.17 -4.82
N ILE A 109 6.82 -1.34 -3.51
CA ILE A 109 8.16 -1.56 -2.95
C ILE A 109 8.81 -2.83 -3.53
N ARG A 110 8.06 -3.95 -3.59
CA ARG A 110 8.56 -5.21 -4.17
C ARG A 110 8.89 -5.04 -5.66
N LYS A 111 8.04 -4.35 -6.43
CA LYS A 111 8.29 -4.09 -7.85
C LYS A 111 9.52 -3.24 -8.08
N LEU A 112 9.66 -2.11 -7.37
CA LEU A 112 10.82 -1.25 -7.51
C LEU A 112 12.12 -1.96 -7.11
N ASN A 113 12.11 -2.72 -6.00
CA ASN A 113 13.24 -3.55 -5.60
C ASN A 113 13.59 -4.60 -6.66
N ALA A 114 12.60 -5.29 -7.24
CA ALA A 114 12.82 -6.30 -8.28
C ALA A 114 13.40 -5.71 -9.57
N LEU A 115 13.06 -4.45 -9.90
CA LEU A 115 13.62 -3.71 -11.03
C LEU A 115 15.01 -3.11 -10.73
N GLY A 116 15.50 -3.19 -9.49
CA GLY A 116 16.73 -2.52 -9.07
C GLY A 116 16.62 -0.99 -9.03
N GLU A 117 15.39 -0.47 -8.98
CA GLU A 117 15.12 0.95 -9.00
C GLU A 117 15.35 1.59 -7.63
N LYS A 118 15.96 2.76 -7.62
CA LYS A 118 16.09 3.57 -6.40
C LYS A 118 14.79 4.31 -6.13
N PHE A 119 14.38 4.30 -4.86
CA PHE A 119 13.23 5.06 -4.36
C PHE A 119 13.46 5.43 -2.89
N LEU A 120 12.66 6.37 -2.41
CA LEU A 120 12.60 6.78 -1.02
C LEU A 120 11.17 6.56 -0.52
N LEU A 121 11.05 6.35 0.79
CA LEU A 121 9.77 6.33 1.49
C LEU A 121 9.74 7.51 2.46
N GLU A 122 8.56 8.02 2.75
CA GLU A 122 8.40 8.95 3.86
C GLU A 122 8.79 8.25 5.18
N ASP A 123 9.35 9.01 6.13
CA ASP A 123 9.70 8.47 7.44
C ASP A 123 8.47 7.81 8.10
N THR A 124 7.31 8.47 8.01
CA THR A 124 5.99 7.98 8.45
C THR A 124 5.67 6.60 7.88
N THR A 125 5.92 6.37 6.60
CA THR A 125 5.73 5.09 5.92
C THR A 125 6.70 4.03 6.40
N VAL A 126 7.98 4.37 6.60
CA VAL A 126 8.97 3.44 7.18
C VAL A 126 8.52 2.98 8.57
N MET A 127 8.04 3.90 9.40
CA MET A 127 7.56 3.58 10.75
C MET A 127 6.27 2.77 10.74
N TYR A 128 5.39 3.04 9.77
CA TYR A 128 4.21 2.23 9.54
C TYR A 128 4.59 0.77 9.24
N LEU A 129 5.54 0.54 8.34
CA LEU A 129 6.04 -0.80 8.00
C LEU A 129 6.69 -1.51 9.19
N ILE A 130 7.52 -0.80 9.97
CA ILE A 130 8.14 -1.34 11.19
C ILE A 130 7.06 -1.77 12.20
N LYS A 131 6.04 -0.93 12.42
CA LYS A 131 4.93 -1.24 13.34
C LYS A 131 4.16 -2.49 12.88
N ARG A 132 3.84 -2.60 11.58
CA ARG A 132 3.18 -3.79 11.03
C ARG A 132 4.02 -5.05 11.23
N ARG A 133 5.31 -4.99 10.88
CA ARG A 133 6.24 -6.10 11.10
C ARG A 133 6.24 -6.51 12.57
N ASN A 134 6.38 -5.56 13.49
CA ASN A 134 6.44 -5.88 14.92
C ASN A 134 5.15 -6.53 15.42
N LYS A 135 3.99 -6.08 14.94
CA LYS A 135 2.70 -6.72 15.26
C LYS A 135 2.62 -8.16 14.75
N ALA A 136 3.11 -8.44 13.54
CA ALA A 136 3.15 -9.81 12.99
C ALA A 136 4.14 -10.76 13.71
N TYR A 137 5.04 -10.19 14.52
CA TYR A 137 6.02 -10.90 15.32
C TYR A 137 5.73 -10.85 16.83
N GLU A 138 4.56 -10.34 17.22
CA GLU A 138 4.13 -10.34 18.61
C GLU A 138 4.10 -11.79 19.15
N GLY A 139 4.71 -12.00 20.32
CA GLY A 139 4.88 -13.34 20.91
C GLY A 139 6.03 -14.18 20.35
N LYS A 140 6.75 -13.72 19.32
CA LYS A 140 7.96 -14.40 18.79
C LYS A 140 9.24 -13.88 19.47
N PRO A 141 10.35 -14.63 19.44
CA PRO A 141 11.64 -14.14 19.90
C PRO A 141 12.05 -12.85 19.17
N LYS A 142 12.63 -11.92 19.93
CA LYS A 142 13.09 -10.64 19.41
C LYS A 142 14.26 -10.82 18.44
N ASP A 143 14.16 -10.13 17.31
CA ASP A 143 15.27 -9.97 16.37
C ASP A 143 16.11 -8.77 16.81
N LYS A 144 17.19 -9.06 17.54
CA LYS A 144 18.07 -8.02 18.12
C LYS A 144 18.76 -7.16 17.07
N GLU A 145 19.07 -7.71 15.91
CA GLU A 145 19.74 -6.97 14.84
C GLU A 145 18.76 -5.96 14.21
N PHE A 146 17.54 -6.40 13.93
CA PHE A 146 16.47 -5.52 13.46
C PHE A 146 16.15 -4.41 14.46
N GLU A 147 16.00 -4.74 15.76
CA GLU A 147 15.76 -3.73 16.81
C GLU A 147 16.85 -2.65 16.82
N LYS A 148 18.13 -3.05 16.75
CA LYS A 148 19.27 -2.12 16.70
C LYS A 148 19.24 -1.22 15.45
N LEU A 149 18.90 -1.77 14.28
CA LEU A 149 18.78 -0.99 13.05
C LEU A 149 17.64 0.03 13.13
N VAL A 150 16.50 -0.37 13.73
CA VAL A 150 15.37 0.55 13.96
C VAL A 150 15.76 1.66 14.92
N GLU A 151 16.47 1.36 16.02
CA GLU A 151 16.94 2.37 16.97
C GLU A 151 17.88 3.39 16.30
N LEU A 152 18.87 2.93 15.52
CA LEU A 152 19.79 3.80 14.79
C LEU A 152 19.06 4.69 13.78
N TRP A 153 18.09 4.12 13.06
CA TRP A 153 17.28 4.88 12.11
C TRP A 153 16.43 5.95 12.81
N GLN A 154 15.76 5.60 13.92
CA GLN A 154 14.96 6.54 14.72
C GLN A 154 15.81 7.68 15.29
N PHE A 155 17.03 7.39 15.72
CA PHE A 155 17.98 8.40 16.19
C PHE A 155 18.32 9.39 15.07
N ASN A 156 18.69 8.89 13.89
CA ASN A 156 19.02 9.72 12.73
C ASN A 156 17.86 10.60 12.24
N VAL A 157 16.61 10.14 12.35
CA VAL A 157 15.43 10.94 12.01
C VAL A 157 15.20 12.05 13.03
N LYS A 158 15.36 11.76 14.33
CA LYS A 158 15.18 12.76 15.40
C LYS A 158 16.24 13.86 15.40
N GLU A 159 17.47 13.54 14.98
CA GLU A 159 18.57 14.51 14.90
C GLU A 159 18.54 15.43 13.68
N ARG A 160 17.56 15.27 12.77
CA ARG A 160 17.33 16.22 11.67
C ARG A 160 16.11 17.10 11.98
N PRO A 161 16.26 18.16 12.79
CA PRO A 161 15.26 19.21 12.84
C PRO A 161 15.27 19.93 11.48
N PHE A 162 14.09 20.15 10.91
CA PHE A 162 13.90 20.96 9.71
C PHE A 162 14.47 22.37 9.89
#